data_AF-A0A227J2H0-F1
#
_entry.id   AF-A0A227J2H0-F1
#
_cell.length_a   1.000
_cell.length_b   1.000
_cell.length_c   1.000
_cell.angle_alpha   90.00
_cell.angle_beta   90.00
_cell.angle_gamma   90.00
#
_symmetry.space_group_name_H-M   'P 1'
#
loop_
_entity.id
_entity.type
_entity.pdbx_description
1 polymer ?
#
loop_
_entity_poly.entity_id
_entity_poly.type
_entity_poly.pdbx_seq_one_letter_code
_entity_poly.pdbx_strand_id
1 'polypeptide(L)'
;GVQQALKLLQTIEKKITTKLRLTLDYGFMPIAQSIMPQFGAVEVAAEYSDQVILVVEIELREVSAFTQAIINKSGAKAIVTPLDGQ
;
A
#
# COMPACT_ATOMS: atom_id res chain seq x y z
N GLY A 1 37.47 16.82 -7.54
CA GLY A 1 37.88 15.52 -6.95
C GLY A 1 36.66 14.64 -6.77
N VAL A 2 36.79 13.32 -6.95
CA VAL A 2 35.67 12.34 -6.82
C VAL A 2 34.89 12.50 -5.51
N GLN A 3 35.57 12.88 -4.42
CA GLN A 3 34.98 13.21 -3.12
C GLN A 3 33.98 14.38 -3.14
N GLN A 4 34.12 15.34 -4.05
CA GLN A 4 33.19 16.47 -4.20
C GLN A 4 31.94 16.07 -4.99
N ALA A 5 32.05 15.13 -5.93
CA ALA A 5 30.91 14.58 -6.67
C ALA A 5 30.06 13.66 -5.79
N LEU A 6 30.69 12.87 -4.91
CA LEU A 6 30.00 12.04 -3.91
C LEU A 6 29.16 12.85 -2.90
N LYS A 7 29.54 14.10 -2.62
CA LYS A 7 28.82 15.00 -1.71
C LYS A 7 27.52 15.57 -2.31
N LEU A 8 27.35 15.46 -3.63
CA LEU A 8 26.21 15.97 -4.41
C LEU A 8 25.25 14.87 -4.88
N LEU A 9 25.57 13.60 -4.62
CA LEU A 9 24.58 12.53 -4.62
C LEU A 9 23.63 12.81 -3.46
N GLN A 10 22.65 13.69 -3.67
CA GLN A 10 21.40 13.60 -2.94
C GLN A 10 20.97 12.15 -3.08
N THR A 11 20.86 11.45 -1.95
CA THR A 11 20.33 10.09 -1.93
C THR A 11 18.92 10.18 -2.49
N ILE A 12 18.78 9.93 -3.80
CA ILE A 12 17.48 9.68 -4.41
C ILE A 12 17.10 8.32 -3.84
N GLU A 13 16.46 8.32 -2.68
CA GLU A 13 15.93 7.12 -2.06
C GLU A 13 14.87 6.58 -3.00
N LYS A 14 15.26 5.61 -3.82
CA LYS A 14 14.33 4.90 -4.67
C LYS A 14 13.57 3.94 -3.76
N LYS A 15 12.41 4.38 -3.29
CA LYS A 15 11.53 3.56 -2.45
C LYS A 15 11.20 2.26 -3.18
N ILE A 16 11.44 1.14 -2.53
CA ILE A 16 11.05 -0.18 -3.03
C ILE A 16 9.56 -0.33 -2.75
N THR A 17 8.76 -0.47 -3.80
CA THR A 17 7.32 -0.66 -3.71
C THR A 17 6.93 -2.09 -4.02
N THR A 18 5.76 -2.51 -3.54
CA THR A 18 5.11 -3.79 -3.82
C THR A 18 3.61 -3.58 -3.97
N LYS A 19 2.91 -4.57 -4.54
CA LYS A 19 1.46 -4.53 -4.70
C LYS A 19 0.74 -5.44 -3.71
N LEU A 20 -0.33 -4.90 -3.13
CA LEU A 20 -1.25 -5.63 -2.27
C LEU A 20 -2.63 -5.68 -2.94
N ARG A 21 -3.29 -6.83 -2.84
CA ARG A 21 -4.72 -6.98 -3.11
C ARG A 21 -5.49 -6.77 -1.81
N LEU A 22 -6.42 -5.84 -1.82
CA LEU A 22 -7.41 -5.66 -0.77
C LEU A 22 -8.73 -6.22 -1.30
N THR A 23 -9.35 -7.10 -0.53
CA THR A 23 -10.69 -7.62 -0.81
C THR A 23 -11.59 -7.18 0.34
N LEU A 24 -12.65 -6.43 0.04
CA LEU A 24 -13.51 -5.80 1.04
C LEU A 24 -14.97 -5.69 0.57
N ASP A 25 -15.90 -5.69 1.51
CA ASP A 25 -17.28 -5.26 1.23
C ASP A 25 -17.33 -3.75 0.95
N TYR A 26 -18.31 -3.30 0.16
CA TYR A 26 -18.49 -1.88 -0.18
C TYR A 26 -18.56 -0.95 1.04
N GLY A 27 -19.11 -1.42 2.17
CA GLY A 27 -19.18 -0.66 3.42
C GLY A 27 -17.82 -0.29 4.02
N PHE A 28 -16.74 -0.95 3.60
CA PHE A 28 -15.37 -0.68 4.07
C PHE A 28 -14.55 0.18 3.10
N MET A 29 -15.10 0.57 1.95
CA MET A 29 -14.43 1.47 1.01
C MET A 29 -14.00 2.80 1.65
N PRO A 30 -14.85 3.49 2.46
CA PRO A 30 -14.43 4.73 3.11
C PRO A 30 -13.25 4.54 4.07
N ILE A 31 -13.18 3.38 4.73
CA ILE A 31 -12.06 3.04 5.62
C ILE A 31 -10.78 2.85 4.82
N ALA A 32 -10.81 2.07 3.74
CA ALA A 32 -9.65 1.89 2.87
C ALA A 32 -9.15 3.23 2.30
N GLN A 33 -10.06 4.06 1.79
CA GLN A 33 -9.75 5.41 1.27
C GLN A 33 -9.16 6.34 2.33
N SER A 34 -9.59 6.24 3.58
CA SER A 34 -9.04 7.05 4.68
C SER A 34 -7.63 6.62 5.10
N ILE A 35 -7.29 5.33 4.93
CA ILE A 35 -6.03 4.74 5.40
C ILE A 35 -4.93 4.84 4.36
N MET A 36 -5.23 4.57 3.08
CA MET A 36 -4.27 4.60 1.98
C MET A 36 -3.31 5.81 1.99
N PRO A 37 -3.79 7.07 2.07
CA PRO A 37 -2.90 8.24 2.03
C PRO A 37 -1.97 8.33 3.25
N GLN A 38 -2.32 7.74 4.40
CA GLN A 38 -1.48 7.75 5.61
C GLN A 38 -0.21 6.91 5.43
N PHE A 39 -0.24 5.94 4.52
CA PHE A 39 0.87 5.03 4.22
C PHE A 39 1.47 5.28 2.82
N GLY A 40 1.03 6.34 2.13
CA GLY A 40 1.42 6.60 0.74
C GLY A 40 1.01 5.49 -0.23
N ALA A 41 -0.01 4.70 0.10
CA ALA A 41 -0.53 3.67 -0.78
C ALA A 41 -1.36 4.31 -1.90
N VAL A 42 -1.16 3.84 -3.13
CA VAL A 42 -1.82 4.35 -4.33
C VAL A 42 -2.61 3.24 -4.98
N GLU A 43 -3.89 3.49 -5.29
CA GLU A 43 -4.70 2.58 -6.08
C GLU A 43 -4.15 2.49 -7.50
N VAL A 44 -3.90 1.28 -7.99
CA VAL A 44 -3.41 1.02 -9.36
C VAL A 44 -4.41 0.22 -10.20
N ALA A 45 -5.35 -0.48 -9.56
CA ALA A 45 -6.48 -1.12 -10.23
C ALA A 45 -7.63 -1.35 -9.22
N ALA A 46 -8.86 -1.43 -9.74
CA ALA A 46 -10.02 -1.78 -8.96
C ALA A 46 -10.99 -2.65 -9.79
N GLU A 47 -11.61 -3.63 -9.14
CA GLU A 47 -12.70 -4.43 -9.67
C GLU A 47 -13.87 -4.37 -8.69
N TYR A 48 -15.07 -4.15 -9.23
CA TYR A 48 -16.31 -3.98 -8.48
C TYR A 48 -17.30 -5.06 -8.92
N SER A 49 -17.51 -6.06 -8.06
CA SER A 49 -18.49 -7.13 -8.27
C SER A 49 -19.31 -7.32 -6.99
N ASP A 50 -19.52 -8.55 -6.53
CA ASP A 50 -20.14 -8.85 -5.23
C ASP A 50 -19.33 -8.29 -4.06
N GLN A 51 -18.01 -8.16 -4.25
CA GLN A 51 -17.07 -7.48 -3.36
C GLN A 51 -16.24 -6.47 -4.15
N VAL A 52 -15.57 -5.57 -3.43
CA VAL A 52 -14.57 -4.68 -4.03
C VAL A 52 -13.19 -5.30 -3.89
N ILE A 53 -12.49 -5.38 -5.01
CA ILE A 53 -11.09 -5.77 -5.07
C ILE A 53 -10.28 -4.54 -5.47
N LEU A 54 -9.43 -4.05 -4.58
CA LEU A 54 -8.46 -3.00 -4.89
C LEU A 54 -7.08 -3.61 -5.02
N VAL A 55 -6.32 -3.17 -6.01
CA VAL A 55 -4.88 -3.37 -6.07
C VAL A 55 -4.23 -2.04 -5.72
N VAL A 56 -3.43 -2.04 -4.66
CA VAL A 56 -2.69 -0.85 -4.23
C VAL A 56 -1.20 -1.10 -4.34
N GLU A 57 -0.46 -0.08 -4.77
CA GLU A 57 0.99 -0.04 -4.70
C GLU A 57 1.39 0.74 -3.44
N ILE A 58 2.33 0.19 -2.67
CA ILE A 58 2.77 0.73 -1.38
C ILE A 58 4.27 0.49 -1.20
N GLU A 59 4.94 1.36 -0.43
CA GLU A 59 6.31 1.11 0.00
C GLU A 59 6.41 -0.16 0.86
N LEU A 60 7.39 -1.02 0.57
CA LEU A 60 7.56 -2.32 1.23
C LEU A 60 7.64 -2.21 2.76
N ARG A 61 8.25 -1.12 3.26
CA ARG A 61 8.42 -0.85 4.70
C ARG A 61 7.10 -0.60 5.42
N GLU A 62 6.08 -0.11 4.69
CA GLU A 62 4.78 0.24 5.24
C GLU A 62 3.79 -0.93 5.20
N VAL A 63 4.08 -2.01 4.45
CA VAL A 63 3.16 -3.15 4.24
C VAL A 63 2.60 -3.71 5.54
N SER A 64 3.46 -3.97 6.54
CA SER A 64 3.01 -4.57 7.80
C SER A 64 2.07 -3.63 8.57
N ALA A 65 2.41 -2.35 8.65
CA ALA A 65 1.64 -1.37 9.40
C ALA A 65 0.31 -1.05 8.70
N PHE A 66 0.35 -0.90 7.38
CA PHE A 66 -0.82 -0.73 6.52
C PHE A 66 -1.78 -1.92 6.65
N THR A 67 -1.27 -3.14 6.53
CA THR A 67 -2.08 -4.37 6.65
C THR A 67 -2.79 -4.43 7.99
N GLN A 68 -2.06 -4.17 9.09
CA GLN A 68 -2.66 -4.17 10.42
C GLN A 68 -3.72 -3.06 10.58
N ALA A 69 -3.48 -1.87 10.02
CA ALA A 69 -4.43 -0.76 10.06
C ALA A 69 -5.74 -1.11 9.33
N ILE A 70 -5.65 -1.70 8.14
CA ILE A 70 -6.82 -2.15 7.35
C ILE A 70 -7.59 -3.24 8.11
N ILE A 71 -6.91 -4.26 8.64
CA ILE A 71 -7.56 -5.34 9.41
C ILE A 71 -8.25 -4.76 10.65
N ASN A 72 -7.58 -3.91 11.42
CA ASN A 72 -8.15 -3.36 12.65
C ASN A 72 -9.36 -2.46 12.39
N LYS A 73 -9.27 -1.57 11.40
CA LYS A 73 -10.33 -0.59 11.13
C LYS A 73 -11.52 -1.18 10.39
N SER A 74 -11.33 -2.29 9.66
CA SER A 74 -12.44 -3.06 9.08
C SER A 74 -13.08 -4.07 10.05
N GLY A 75 -12.51 -4.27 11.26
CA GLY A 75 -12.96 -5.30 12.17
C GLY A 75 -12.71 -6.72 11.65
N ALA A 76 -11.54 -6.93 11.02
CA ALA A 76 -11.10 -8.18 10.39
C ALA A 76 -11.98 -8.66 9.21
N LYS A 77 -12.73 -7.75 8.59
CA LYS A 77 -13.60 -8.04 7.43
C LYS A 77 -12.94 -7.77 6.09
N ALA A 78 -11.87 -6.98 6.05
CA ALA A 78 -11.04 -6.84 4.86
C ALA A 78 -9.93 -7.90 4.85
N ILE A 79 -9.67 -8.48 3.67
CA ILE A 79 -8.55 -9.38 3.42
C ILE A 79 -7.47 -8.62 2.67
N VAL A 80 -6.22 -8.73 3.13
CA VAL A 80 -5.05 -8.16 2.45
C VAL A 80 -4.15 -9.31 2.02
N THR A 81 -3.75 -9.34 0.76
CA THR A 81 -2.89 -10.40 0.21
C THR A 81 -1.78 -9.80 -0.66
N PRO A 82 -0.50 -10.16 -0.45
CA PRO A 82 0.56 -9.78 -1.38
C PRO A 82 0.29 -10.31 -2.78
N LEU A 83 0.51 -9.50 -3.82
CA LEU A 83 0.43 -9.97 -5.21
C LEU A 83 1.78 -10.46 -5.74
N ASP A 84 2.87 -10.03 -5.13
CA ASP A 84 4.22 -10.31 -5.62
C ASP A 84 4.86 -11.57 -4.97
N GLY A 85 4.09 -12.33 -4.17
CA GLY A 85 4.50 -13.62 -3.60
C GLY A 85 5.63 -13.57 -2.56
N GLN A 86 5.93 -12.41 -1.97
CA GLN A 86 6.96 -12.24 -0.93
C GLN A 86 6.37 -12.02 0.46
#